data_AF-A0A2M9YJA6-F1
#
_entry.id   AF-A0A2M9YJA6-F1
#
_cell.length_a   1.000
_cell.length_b   1.000
_cell.length_c   1.000
_cell.angle_alpha   90.00
_cell.angle_beta   90.00
_cell.angle_gamma   90.00
#
_symmetry.space_group_name_H-M   'P 1'
#
loop_
_entity.id
_entity.type
_entity.pdbx_description
1 polymer ?
#
loop_
_entity_poly.entity_id
_entity_poly.type
_entity_poly.pdbx_seq_one_letter_code
_entity_poly.pdbx_strand_id
1 'polypeptide(L)'
;MKGNKLQQGKWPKGVMSPEEIDEKLKVLGLGYMDLKLRIAGVSYDTVRHTIKGRSNNDQVLQYLKDLGINHGRTPSKYKRAS
;
A
#
# COMPACT_ATOMS: atom_id res chain seq x y z
N MET A 1 15.00 -33.25 7.85
CA MET A 1 13.85 -32.38 7.56
C MET A 1 14.36 -31.16 6.79
N LYS A 2 14.09 -31.06 5.48
CA LYS A 2 14.42 -29.87 4.68
C LYS A 2 13.18 -28.98 4.63
N GLY A 3 13.29 -27.74 5.11
CA GLY A 3 12.20 -26.76 5.14
C GLY A 3 12.74 -25.33 5.05
N ASN A 4 12.87 -24.87 3.81
CA ASN A 4 13.02 -23.53 3.25
C ASN A 4 13.55 -22.35 4.08
N LYS A 5 14.70 -21.85 3.60
CA LYS A 5 15.11 -20.45 3.58
C LYS A 5 14.06 -19.59 2.85
N LEU A 6 13.38 -18.71 3.56
CA LEU A 6 12.96 -17.42 3.01
C LEU A 6 13.23 -16.37 4.08
N GLN A 7 14.09 -15.41 3.73
CA GLN A 7 14.46 -14.27 4.56
C GLN A 7 13.18 -13.55 4.98
N GLN A 8 12.75 -13.76 6.22
CA GLN A 8 11.72 -12.95 6.87
C GLN A 8 12.34 -11.59 7.17
N GLY A 9 12.38 -10.71 6.17
CA GLY A 9 12.50 -9.28 6.43
C GLY A 9 11.27 -8.88 7.23
N LYS A 10 11.40 -8.85 8.57
CA LYS A 10 10.35 -8.35 9.47
C LYS A 10 9.92 -6.99 8.96
N TRP A 11 8.70 -6.90 8.43
CA TRP A 11 8.05 -5.62 8.20
C TRP A 11 8.16 -4.79 9.50
N PRO A 12 8.49 -3.49 9.41
CA PRO A 12 8.58 -2.65 10.61
C PRO A 12 7.30 -2.80 11.43
N LYS A 13 7.42 -2.87 12.77
CA LYS A 13 6.27 -3.00 13.65
C LYS A 13 5.21 -1.95 13.29
N GLY A 14 3.99 -2.40 13.00
CA GLY A 14 2.85 -1.56 12.65
C GLY A 14 2.65 -1.28 11.15
N VAL A 15 3.47 -1.86 10.27
CA VAL A 15 3.26 -1.81 8.80
C VAL A 15 2.34 -2.95 8.37
N MET A 16 1.27 -2.59 7.67
CA MET A 16 0.28 -3.50 7.11
C MET A 16 0.76 -4.12 5.80
N SER A 17 0.56 -5.43 5.64
CA SER A 17 0.75 -6.15 4.38
C SER A 17 -0.30 -5.74 3.33
N PRO A 18 -0.09 -6.02 2.04
CA PRO A 18 -1.11 -5.79 1.01
C PRO A 18 -2.49 -6.40 1.34
N GLU A 19 -2.50 -7.58 1.97
CA GLU A 19 -3.70 -8.27 2.40
C GLU A 19 -4.37 -7.54 3.57
N GLU A 20 -3.60 -7.11 4.58
CA GLU A 20 -4.13 -6.31 5.70
C GLU A 20 -4.66 -4.95 5.24
N ILE A 21 -4.00 -4.32 4.26
CA ILE A 21 -4.49 -3.09 3.61
C ILE A 21 -5.84 -3.35 2.93
N ASP A 22 -5.97 -4.46 2.19
CA ASP A 22 -7.20 -4.84 1.51
C ASP A 22 -8.35 -5.11 2.48
N GLU A 23 -8.08 -5.82 3.58
CA GLU A 23 -9.05 -6.05 4.66
C GLU A 23 -9.46 -4.74 5.32
N LYS A 24 -8.51 -3.85 5.62
CA LYS A 24 -8.80 -2.55 6.22
C LYS A 24 -9.67 -1.69 5.32
N LEU A 25 -9.42 -1.70 4.01
CA LEU A 25 -10.26 -1.01 3.02
C LEU A 25 -11.68 -1.58 3.01
N LYS A 26 -11.85 -2.90 3.07
CA LYS A 26 -13.18 -3.53 3.19
C LYS A 26 -13.91 -3.14 4.47
N VAL A 27 -13.21 -3.11 5.61
CA VAL A 27 -13.76 -2.64 6.89
C VAL A 27 -14.24 -1.19 6.81
N LEU A 28 -13.55 -0.36 6.03
CA LEU A 28 -13.95 1.03 5.75
C LEU A 28 -15.06 1.15 4.68
N GLY A 29 -15.51 0.03 4.10
CA GLY A 29 -16.48 0.02 3.01
C GLY A 29 -15.95 0.60 1.70
N LEU A 30 -14.63 0.56 1.49
CA LEU A 30 -13.96 1.13 0.31
C LEU A 30 -13.38 0.02 -0.58
N GLY A 31 -13.70 0.08 -1.88
CA GLY A 31 -13.08 -0.73 -2.91
C GLY A 31 -12.03 0.05 -3.70
N TYR A 32 -11.28 -0.65 -4.55
CA TYR A 32 -10.29 -0.02 -5.44
C TYR A 32 -10.94 0.97 -6.42
N MET A 33 -12.19 0.72 -6.83
CA MET A 33 -12.93 1.66 -7.68
C MET A 33 -13.28 2.95 -6.94
N ASP A 34 -13.64 2.88 -5.65
CA ASP A 34 -13.87 4.08 -4.84
C ASP A 34 -12.61 4.91 -4.68
N LEU A 35 -11.47 4.25 -4.44
CA LEU A 35 -10.17 4.91 -4.37
C LEU A 35 -9.85 5.60 -5.70
N LYS A 36 -10.08 4.93 -6.84
CA LYS A 36 -9.90 5.52 -8.17
C LYS A 36 -10.82 6.73 -8.40
N LEU A 37 -12.05 6.72 -7.91
CA LEU A 37 -12.98 7.84 -8.04
C LEU A 37 -12.58 9.03 -7.14
N ARG A 38 -12.01 8.77 -5.97
CA ARG A 38 -11.59 9.81 -5.01
C ARG A 38 -10.22 10.39 -5.31
N ILE A 39 -9.32 9.60 -5.89
CA ILE A 39 -7.97 10.04 -6.24
C ILE A 39 -7.96 10.44 -7.72
N ALA A 40 -8.14 11.74 -7.96
CA ALA A 40 -8.15 12.28 -9.31
C ALA A 40 -6.83 11.96 -10.06
N GLY A 41 -6.97 11.54 -11.33
CA GLY A 41 -5.84 11.29 -12.23
C GLY A 41 -5.19 9.91 -12.10
N VAL A 42 -5.76 8.99 -11.31
CA VAL A 42 -5.20 7.64 -11.10
C VAL A 42 -6.10 6.57 -11.74
N SER A 43 -5.48 5.60 -12.42
CA SER A 43 -6.21 4.47 -13.00
C SER A 43 -6.48 3.37 -11.97
N TYR A 44 -7.47 2.53 -12.24
CA TYR A 44 -7.78 1.38 -11.39
C TYR A 44 -6.55 0.46 -11.22
N ASP A 45 -5.83 0.19 -12.30
CA ASP A 45 -4.61 -0.62 -12.26
C ASP A 45 -3.52 0.03 -11.41
N THR A 46 -3.37 1.35 -11.44
CA THR A 46 -2.41 2.05 -10.58
C THR A 46 -2.78 1.91 -9.10
N VAL A 47 -4.06 2.01 -8.74
CA VAL A 47 -4.54 1.76 -7.36
C VAL A 47 -4.22 0.32 -6.96
N ARG A 48 -4.65 -0.65 -7.76
CA ARG A 48 -4.45 -2.09 -7.51
C ARG A 48 -2.98 -2.46 -7.41
N HIS A 49 -2.15 -2.00 -8.34
CA HIS A 49 -0.71 -2.25 -8.32
C HIS A 49 -0.04 -1.59 -7.13
N THR A 50 -0.50 -0.42 -6.70
CA THR A 50 0.04 0.24 -5.53
C THR A 50 -0.32 -0.51 -4.26
N ILE A 51 -1.58 -0.91 -4.06
CA ILE A 51 -1.96 -1.71 -2.88
C ILE A 51 -1.17 -3.03 -2.85
N LYS A 52 -1.07 -3.73 -3.99
CA LYS A 52 -0.31 -4.99 -4.12
C LYS A 52 1.21 -4.85 -4.04
N GLY A 53 1.76 -3.63 -3.94
CA GLY A 53 3.20 -3.41 -3.86
C GLY A 53 3.97 -3.59 -5.15
N ARG A 54 3.28 -3.56 -6.29
CA ARG A 54 3.88 -3.60 -7.63
C ARG A 54 4.25 -2.21 -8.15
N SER A 55 3.66 -1.15 -7.60
CA SER A 55 3.98 0.24 -7.91
C SER A 55 3.99 1.12 -6.66
N ASN A 56 4.67 2.27 -6.74
CA ASN A 56 4.68 3.29 -5.69
C ASN A 56 4.07 4.57 -6.25
N ASN A 57 2.74 4.63 -6.35
CA ASN A 57 2.07 5.88 -6.71
C ASN A 57 1.86 6.75 -5.46
N ASP A 58 2.47 7.93 -5.45
CA ASP A 58 2.48 8.82 -4.28
C ASP A 58 1.08 9.29 -3.86
N GLN A 59 0.16 9.52 -4.80
CA GLN A 59 -1.21 9.95 -4.47
C GLN A 59 -1.99 8.83 -3.76
N VAL A 60 -1.84 7.59 -4.24
CA VAL A 60 -2.49 6.42 -3.60
C VAL A 60 -1.90 6.17 -2.22
N LEU A 61 -0.57 6.22 -2.08
CA LEU A 61 0.08 6.03 -0.77
C LEU A 61 -0.32 7.14 0.22
N GLN A 62 -0.37 8.39 -0.22
CA GLN A 62 -0.83 9.50 0.62
C GLN A 62 -2.28 9.30 1.05
N TYR A 63 -3.16 8.91 0.14
CA TYR A 63 -4.57 8.65 0.46
C TYR A 63 -4.74 7.51 1.48
N LEU A 64 -3.97 6.42 1.34
CA LEU A 64 -3.95 5.34 2.33
C LEU A 64 -3.48 5.85 3.71
N LYS A 65 -2.45 6.69 3.73
CA LYS A 65 -1.97 7.32 4.98
C LYS A 65 -3.03 8.21 5.62
N ASP A 66 -3.76 8.99 4.83
CA ASP A 66 -4.85 9.87 5.31
C ASP A 66 -6.02 9.06 5.89
N LEU A 67 -6.24 7.83 5.42
CA LEU A 67 -7.18 6.86 6.00
C LEU A 67 -6.65 6.17 7.28
N GLY A 68 -5.44 6.49 7.73
CA GLY A 68 -4.78 5.85 8.86
C GLY A 68 -4.20 4.46 8.55
N ILE A 69 -4.04 4.12 7.27
CA ILE A 69 -3.45 2.85 6.83
C ILE A 69 -1.93 3.00 6.78
N ASN A 70 -1.23 2.31 7.67
CA ASN A 70 0.22 2.32 7.70
C ASN A 70 0.80 1.29 6.73
N HIS A 71 1.05 1.69 5.49
CA HIS A 71 1.59 0.82 4.43
C HIS A 71 3.13 0.73 4.43
N GLY A 72 3.83 1.47 5.30
CA GLY A 72 5.30 1.40 5.48
C GLY A 72 6.15 1.77 4.28
N ARG A 73 5.55 2.32 3.22
CA ARG A 73 6.27 2.79 2.03
C ARG A 73 6.49 4.28 2.11
N THR A 74 7.67 4.70 1.70
CA THR A 74 8.02 6.12 1.65
C THR A 74 7.60 6.65 0.29
N PRO A 75 6.68 7.64 0.19
CA PRO A 75 6.40 8.33 -1.06
C PRO A 75 7.70 8.85 -1.67
N SER A 76 7.86 8.75 -2.99
CA SER A 76 9.09 9.04 -3.71
C SER A 76 9.66 10.42 -3.37
N LYS A 77 8.80 11.41 -3.09
CA LYS A 77 9.19 12.76 -2.67
C LYS A 77 10.07 12.84 -1.41
N TYR A 78 10.21 11.76 -0.63
CA TYR A 78 11.09 11.70 0.55
C TYR A 78 12.31 10.78 0.37
N LYS A 79 12.60 10.31 -0.85
CA LYS A 79 13.88 9.67 -1.15
C LYS A 79 14.95 10.76 -1.02
N ARG A 80 15.53 10.90 0.19
CA ARG A 80 16.71 11.76 0.39
C ARG A 80 17.73 11.32 -0.66
N ALA A 81 18.11 12.25 -1.54
CA ALA A 81 19.30 12.10 -2.35
C ALA A 81 20.45 11.81 -1.36
N SER A 82 21.02 10.61 -1.48
CA SER A 82 22.20 10.21 -0.73
C SER A 82 23.45 10.62 -1.47
#